data_AF-A0A6G0ACR6-F1
#
_entry.id   AF-A0A6G0ACR6-F1
#
_cell.length_a   1.000
_cell.length_b   1.000
_cell.length_c   1.000
_cell.angle_alpha   90.00
_cell.angle_beta   90.00
_cell.angle_gamma   90.00
#
_symmetry.space_group_name_H-M   'P 1'
#
loop_
_entity.id
_entity.type
_entity.pdbx_description
1 polymer ?
#
loop_
_entity_poly.entity_id
_entity_poly.type
_entity_poly.pdbx_seq_one_letter_code
_entity_poly.pdbx_strand_id
1 'polypeptide(L)'
;MKKQILSYFKGDRKYFTIVFFVFVLIIGTGIITPILINDEKSYWDTQLVEKVSHIEKGINELFAEKESDLFSTKKLLKDELYQTLFAEKYEYGKLISLINKSEFKSYSIEIVAPNGKIIAWNNISAIRQEEVFPFVYPVNEVYFFNSPLVTYLTLIDTLIIHSDRFYLLLSKPIENLYSLQNKFYKQISFSEELSERYNTQFSVYYDPFSQPPKDGRKHSVILLNSQKSKIGLVSFFKPSLNFEITEIQEIATRIQIFLLVIGLIFLTLGIKADFQSIKWKSVRLIALIIYLAAIRLILYWSGFPSKFLNGPLVDPSYFSSMFAWGIVKTPIEFFVTNIFLLIIGFKLFKYISEYYSESKSNRFIIFKFIFSPVLVILTFYTLRGLAASVKSVVFDSTIRYFKEPDLIPSLPALFMNLNILLLGLAVVFVVISFILVTGKFIKLLKKETSFPKFIILIILIQISCYIFFLRQPEPLVTPLMWLAFLSLVL
;
A
#
# COMPACT_ATOMS: atom_id res chain seq x y z
N MET A 1 -29.93 -22.28 34.91
CA MET A 1 -29.32 -21.95 33.59
C MET A 1 -28.27 -20.83 33.63
N LYS A 2 -28.58 -19.57 34.02
CA LYS A 2 -27.60 -18.46 34.00
C LYS A 2 -26.27 -18.74 34.74
N LYS A 3 -26.30 -19.35 35.94
CA LYS A 3 -25.08 -19.67 36.71
C LYS A 3 -24.17 -20.74 36.07
N GLN A 4 -24.72 -21.69 35.31
CA GLN A 4 -23.92 -22.69 34.60
C GLN A 4 -23.21 -22.09 33.39
N ILE A 5 -23.88 -21.22 32.63
CA ILE A 5 -23.28 -20.52 31.48
C ILE A 5 -22.13 -19.61 31.95
N LEU A 6 -22.31 -18.87 33.04
CA LEU A 6 -21.26 -18.04 33.65
C LEU A 6 -20.05 -18.84 34.17
N SER A 7 -20.19 -20.13 34.45
CA SER A 7 -19.08 -20.98 34.88
C SER A 7 -18.10 -21.33 33.75
N TYR A 8 -18.56 -21.36 32.49
CA TYR A 8 -17.69 -21.55 31.32
C TYR A 8 -16.79 -20.35 31.02
N PHE A 9 -17.15 -19.16 31.52
CA PHE A 9 -16.37 -17.92 31.36
C PHE A 9 -15.26 -17.72 32.42
N LYS A 10 -15.01 -18.72 33.28
CA LYS A 10 -13.91 -18.67 34.27
C LYS A 10 -12.69 -19.46 33.81
N GLY A 11 -11.49 -18.89 33.99
CA GLY A 11 -10.20 -19.51 33.62
C GLY A 11 -9.92 -19.51 32.12
N ASP A 12 -9.08 -20.43 31.65
CA ASP A 12 -8.67 -20.52 30.23
C ASP A 12 -9.79 -21.03 29.30
N ARG A 13 -10.84 -21.65 29.86
CA ARG A 13 -12.01 -22.14 29.11
C ARG A 13 -12.74 -21.03 28.36
N LYS A 14 -12.70 -19.79 28.84
CA LYS A 14 -13.29 -18.63 28.16
C LYS A 14 -12.69 -18.41 26.77
N TYR A 15 -11.39 -18.68 26.59
CA TYR A 15 -10.72 -18.51 25.31
C TYR A 15 -11.20 -19.53 24.29
N PHE A 16 -11.44 -20.78 24.70
CA PHE A 16 -12.03 -21.79 23.84
C PHE A 16 -13.47 -21.47 23.43
N THR A 17 -14.27 -20.89 24.34
CA THR A 17 -15.61 -20.38 23.98
C THR A 17 -15.54 -19.26 22.94
N ILE A 18 -14.57 -18.35 23.05
CA ILE A 18 -14.35 -17.30 22.04
C ILE A 18 -13.93 -17.91 20.70
N VAL A 19 -12.99 -18.87 20.68
CA VAL A 19 -12.58 -19.57 19.45
C VAL A 19 -13.77 -20.27 18.79
N PHE A 20 -14.62 -20.93 19.57
CA PHE A 20 -15.84 -21.55 19.06
C PHE A 20 -16.79 -20.51 18.44
N PHE A 21 -17.01 -19.38 19.11
CA PHE A 21 -17.84 -18.30 18.58
C PHE A 21 -17.27 -17.71 17.27
N VAL A 22 -15.96 -17.49 17.21
CA VAL A 22 -15.25 -17.06 16.00
C VAL A 22 -15.46 -18.06 14.85
N PHE A 23 -15.39 -19.36 15.14
CA PHE A 23 -15.63 -20.39 14.12
C PHE A 23 -17.07 -20.37 13.60
N VAL A 24 -18.06 -20.19 14.48
CA VAL A 24 -19.47 -20.00 14.08
C VAL A 24 -19.63 -18.76 13.19
N LEU A 25 -18.95 -17.65 13.51
CA LEU A 25 -18.97 -16.46 12.67
C LEU A 25 -18.36 -16.70 11.29
N ILE A 26 -17.24 -17.43 11.19
CA ILE A 26 -16.63 -17.79 9.90
C ILE A 26 -17.63 -18.59 9.06
N ILE A 27 -18.29 -19.60 9.63
CA ILE A 27 -19.34 -20.36 8.93
C ILE A 27 -20.50 -19.44 8.51
N GLY A 28 -20.94 -18.57 9.43
CA GLY A 28 -22.00 -17.60 9.17
C GLY A 28 -21.68 -16.70 7.97
N THR A 29 -20.45 -16.16 7.89
CA THR A 29 -20.04 -15.36 6.72
C THR A 29 -20.08 -16.19 5.43
N GLY A 30 -19.64 -17.46 5.47
CA GLY A 30 -19.69 -18.35 4.30
C GLY A 30 -21.10 -18.64 3.79
N ILE A 31 -22.12 -18.60 4.66
CA ILE A 31 -23.54 -18.77 4.30
C ILE A 31 -24.14 -17.43 3.83
N ILE A 32 -23.79 -16.32 4.47
CA ILE A 32 -24.34 -14.99 4.13
C ILE A 32 -23.83 -14.50 2.77
N THR A 33 -22.54 -14.72 2.45
CA THR A 33 -21.94 -14.28 1.17
C THR A 33 -22.74 -14.71 -0.07
N PRO A 34 -23.10 -15.99 -0.28
CA PRO A 34 -23.89 -16.38 -1.45
C PRO A 34 -25.30 -15.80 -1.46
N ILE A 35 -25.89 -15.54 -0.29
CA ILE A 35 -27.21 -14.87 -0.19
C ILE A 35 -27.08 -13.44 -0.72
N LEU A 36 -26.10 -12.68 -0.22
CA LEU A 36 -25.83 -11.31 -0.69
C LEU A 36 -25.54 -11.26 -2.19
N ILE A 37 -24.76 -12.22 -2.72
CA ILE A 37 -24.48 -12.31 -4.16
C ILE A 37 -25.77 -12.57 -4.96
N ASN A 38 -26.68 -13.40 -4.46
CA ASN A 38 -27.94 -13.68 -5.16
C ASN A 38 -28.90 -12.49 -5.09
N ASP A 39 -28.93 -11.78 -3.96
CA ASP A 39 -29.70 -10.54 -3.82
C ASP A 39 -29.18 -9.48 -4.80
N GLU A 40 -27.86 -9.29 -4.87
CA GLU A 40 -27.21 -8.35 -5.80
C GLU A 40 -27.56 -8.68 -7.25
N LYS A 41 -27.53 -9.97 -7.63
CA LYS A 41 -27.94 -10.42 -8.97
C LYS A 41 -29.42 -10.15 -9.26
N SER A 42 -30.29 -10.32 -8.28
CA SER A 42 -31.74 -10.24 -8.47
C SER A 42 -32.23 -8.80 -8.64
N TYR A 43 -31.55 -7.84 -8.01
CA TYR A 43 -31.90 -6.42 -8.07
C TYR A 43 -30.97 -5.57 -8.94
N TRP A 44 -30.01 -6.21 -9.62
CA TRP A 44 -28.94 -5.55 -10.37
C TRP A 44 -29.45 -4.50 -11.36
N ASP A 45 -30.47 -4.83 -12.16
CA ASP A 45 -30.96 -3.91 -13.19
C ASP A 45 -31.54 -2.62 -12.58
N THR A 46 -32.21 -2.72 -11.42
CA THR A 46 -32.75 -1.56 -10.71
C THR A 46 -31.64 -0.73 -10.08
N GLN A 47 -30.70 -1.40 -9.39
CA GLN A 47 -29.56 -0.71 -8.77
C GLN A 47 -28.64 -0.06 -9.79
N LEU A 48 -28.46 -0.68 -10.96
CA LEU A 48 -27.64 -0.15 -12.04
C LEU A 48 -28.21 1.18 -12.54
N VAL A 49 -29.53 1.27 -12.72
CA VAL A 49 -30.21 2.52 -13.12
C VAL A 49 -30.01 3.59 -12.05
N GLU A 50 -30.17 3.25 -10.77
CA GLU A 50 -29.97 4.18 -9.66
C GLU A 50 -28.51 4.68 -9.57
N LYS A 51 -27.53 3.77 -9.66
CA LYS A 51 -26.09 4.10 -9.65
C LYS A 51 -25.72 5.00 -10.83
N VAL A 52 -26.21 4.69 -12.04
CA VAL A 52 -25.98 5.51 -13.24
C VAL A 52 -26.60 6.89 -13.08
N SER A 53 -27.84 6.97 -12.59
CA SER A 53 -28.54 8.25 -12.36
C SER A 53 -27.84 9.10 -11.29
N HIS A 54 -27.32 8.48 -10.23
CA HIS A 54 -26.53 9.15 -9.20
C HIS A 54 -25.25 9.77 -9.78
N ILE A 55 -24.51 9.01 -10.60
CA ILE A 55 -23.30 9.51 -11.29
C ILE A 55 -23.66 10.64 -12.25
N GLU A 56 -24.72 10.49 -13.05
CA GLU A 56 -25.19 11.51 -14.00
C GLU A 56 -25.54 12.83 -13.30
N LYS A 57 -26.35 12.76 -12.23
CA LYS A 57 -26.70 13.93 -11.43
C LYS A 57 -25.44 14.60 -10.87
N GLY A 58 -24.51 13.82 -10.36
CA GLY A 58 -23.27 14.33 -9.81
C GLY A 58 -22.31 14.95 -10.83
N ILE A 59 -22.24 14.44 -12.06
CA ILE A 59 -21.55 15.10 -13.18
C ILE A 59 -22.15 16.48 -13.44
N ASN A 60 -23.48 16.54 -13.56
CA ASN A 60 -24.19 17.79 -13.86
C ASN A 60 -24.04 18.82 -12.75
N GLU A 61 -24.12 18.41 -11.47
CA GLU A 61 -23.89 19.27 -10.31
C GLU A 61 -22.46 19.83 -10.30
N LEU A 62 -21.46 18.98 -10.52
CA LEU A 62 -20.05 19.39 -10.52
C LEU A 62 -19.74 20.32 -11.69
N PHE A 63 -20.33 20.06 -12.86
CA PHE A 63 -20.17 20.95 -14.01
C PHE A 63 -20.85 22.30 -13.77
N ALA A 64 -22.07 22.31 -13.23
CA ALA A 64 -22.80 23.53 -12.87
C ALA A 64 -22.06 24.37 -11.81
N GLU A 65 -21.36 23.74 -10.86
CA GLU A 65 -20.50 24.44 -9.91
C GLU A 65 -19.37 25.21 -10.63
N LYS A 66 -18.69 24.57 -11.59
CA LYS A 66 -17.62 25.19 -12.38
C LYS A 66 -18.15 26.34 -13.26
N GLU A 67 -19.33 26.17 -13.86
CA GLU A 67 -19.99 27.26 -14.61
C GLU A 67 -20.39 28.42 -13.69
N SER A 68 -21.00 28.12 -12.54
CA SER A 68 -21.42 29.13 -11.56
C SER A 68 -20.24 29.96 -11.05
N ASP A 69 -19.10 29.32 -10.82
CA ASP A 69 -17.85 29.99 -10.43
C ASP A 69 -17.32 30.93 -11.53
N LEU A 70 -17.44 30.53 -12.80
CA LEU A 70 -17.10 31.39 -13.93
C LEU A 70 -18.06 32.60 -14.03
N PHE A 71 -19.36 32.39 -13.85
CA PHE A 71 -20.36 33.46 -13.89
C PHE A 71 -20.25 34.44 -12.71
N SER A 72 -20.00 33.95 -11.51
CA SER A 72 -19.81 34.79 -10.31
C SER A 72 -18.56 35.65 -10.46
N THR A 73 -17.46 35.06 -10.93
CA THR A 73 -16.20 35.76 -11.21
C THR A 73 -16.38 36.80 -12.31
N LYS A 74 -17.09 36.46 -13.40
CA LYS A 74 -17.44 37.43 -14.45
C LYS A 74 -18.19 38.63 -13.87
N LYS A 75 -19.22 38.38 -13.05
CA LYS A 75 -20.03 39.46 -12.47
C LYS A 75 -19.19 40.39 -11.61
N LEU A 76 -18.39 39.81 -10.71
CA LEU A 76 -17.47 40.57 -9.84
C LEU A 76 -16.50 41.40 -10.68
N LEU A 77 -15.85 40.80 -11.67
CA LEU A 77 -14.90 41.49 -12.54
C LEU A 77 -15.58 42.62 -13.34
N LYS A 78 -16.80 42.40 -13.85
CA LYS A 78 -17.56 43.40 -14.61
C LYS A 78 -17.93 44.60 -13.75
N ASP A 79 -18.36 44.36 -12.51
CA ASP A 79 -18.72 45.40 -11.54
C ASP A 79 -17.48 46.26 -11.19
N GLU A 80 -16.32 45.64 -10.96
CA GLU A 80 -15.08 46.35 -10.67
C GLU A 80 -14.48 47.07 -11.90
N LEU A 81 -14.59 46.48 -13.09
CA LEU A 81 -14.20 47.11 -14.35
C LEU A 81 -15.04 48.37 -14.60
N TYR A 82 -16.35 48.30 -14.38
CA TYR A 82 -17.24 49.45 -14.53
C TYR A 82 -16.83 50.60 -13.60
N GLN A 83 -16.55 50.31 -12.31
CA GLN A 83 -16.09 51.33 -11.36
C GLN A 83 -14.75 51.95 -11.74
N THR A 84 -13.83 51.13 -12.25
CA THR A 84 -12.46 51.57 -12.60
C THR A 84 -12.44 52.42 -13.87
N LEU A 85 -13.30 52.09 -14.85
CA LEU A 85 -13.27 52.67 -16.19
C LEU A 85 -14.16 53.91 -16.35
N PHE A 86 -15.18 54.10 -15.50
CA PHE A 86 -16.03 55.29 -15.51
C PHE A 86 -15.47 56.49 -14.72
N ALA A 87 -14.33 56.34 -14.02
CA ALA A 87 -13.69 57.44 -13.31
C ALA A 87 -13.01 58.43 -14.29
N GLU A 88 -13.20 59.74 -14.11
CA GLU A 88 -12.79 60.83 -15.04
C GLU A 88 -11.29 60.85 -15.43
N LYS A 89 -10.43 60.10 -14.73
CA LYS A 89 -9.01 59.87 -15.10
C LYS A 89 -8.77 58.39 -15.36
N TYR A 90 -8.97 57.98 -16.62
CA TYR A 90 -8.60 56.67 -17.13
C TYR A 90 -7.08 56.49 -17.09
N GLU A 91 -6.61 55.55 -16.25
CA GLU A 91 -5.21 55.13 -16.21
C GLU A 91 -5.12 53.64 -16.53
N TYR A 92 -4.52 53.31 -17.68
CA TYR A 92 -4.31 51.95 -18.16
C TYR A 92 -3.66 51.02 -17.12
N GLY A 93 -2.78 51.56 -16.26
CA GLY A 93 -2.16 50.81 -15.16
C GLY A 93 -3.16 50.25 -14.13
N LYS A 94 -4.30 50.92 -13.92
CA LYS A 94 -5.36 50.44 -13.01
C LYS A 94 -6.13 49.25 -13.57
N LEU A 95 -6.27 49.18 -14.89
CA LEU A 95 -6.88 48.05 -15.59
C LEU A 95 -6.03 46.78 -15.44
N ILE A 96 -4.71 46.93 -15.64
CA ILE A 96 -3.76 45.82 -15.49
C ILE A 96 -3.67 45.37 -14.02
N SER A 97 -3.67 46.30 -13.06
CA SER A 97 -3.62 45.91 -11.64
C SER A 97 -4.90 45.18 -11.21
N LEU A 98 -6.06 45.56 -11.74
CA LEU A 98 -7.34 44.93 -11.47
C LEU A 98 -7.37 43.46 -11.89
N ILE A 99 -7.05 43.18 -13.15
CA ILE A 99 -7.10 41.81 -13.71
C ILE A 99 -6.01 40.88 -13.14
N ASN A 100 -4.96 41.45 -12.52
CA ASN A 100 -3.88 40.70 -11.88
C ASN A 100 -4.03 40.56 -10.34
N LYS A 101 -5.19 40.93 -9.77
CA LYS A 101 -5.46 40.66 -8.36
C LYS A 101 -5.36 39.16 -8.04
N SER A 102 -5.00 38.85 -6.79
CA SER A 102 -4.80 37.47 -6.33
C SER A 102 -6.06 36.60 -6.46
N GLU A 103 -7.25 37.20 -6.35
CA GLU A 103 -8.54 36.54 -6.51
C GLU A 103 -8.79 36.00 -7.93
N PHE A 104 -8.14 36.59 -8.95
CA PHE A 104 -8.27 36.17 -10.35
C PHE A 104 -7.12 35.31 -10.87
N LYS A 105 -6.17 34.93 -10.00
CA LYS A 105 -4.94 34.23 -10.41
C LYS A 105 -5.19 32.87 -11.08
N SER A 106 -6.33 32.23 -10.79
CA SER A 106 -6.73 30.94 -11.37
C SER A 106 -7.48 31.07 -12.70
N TYR A 107 -7.69 32.28 -13.18
CA TYR A 107 -8.39 32.57 -14.43
C TYR A 107 -7.42 33.18 -15.44
N SER A 108 -7.71 32.99 -16.72
CA SER A 108 -7.20 33.83 -17.80
C SER A 108 -8.25 34.88 -18.10
N ILE A 109 -7.84 36.14 -18.01
CA ILE A 109 -8.69 37.31 -18.27
C ILE A 109 -8.07 38.08 -19.41
N GLU A 110 -8.86 38.35 -20.45
CA GLU A 110 -8.45 39.17 -21.58
C GLU A 110 -9.55 40.19 -21.89
N ILE A 111 -9.15 41.44 -22.14
CA ILE A 111 -10.06 42.52 -22.53
C ILE A 111 -9.69 42.93 -23.94
N VAL A 112 -10.66 42.88 -24.84
CA VAL A 112 -10.48 43.17 -26.26
C VAL A 112 -11.27 44.40 -26.66
N ALA A 113 -10.60 45.33 -27.34
CA ALA A 113 -11.19 46.54 -27.88
C ALA A 113 -12.10 46.25 -29.11
N PRO A 114 -12.98 47.19 -29.50
CA PRO A 114 -13.86 47.02 -30.66
C PRO A 114 -13.13 46.66 -31.97
N ASN A 115 -11.86 47.06 -32.10
CA ASN A 115 -11.00 46.78 -33.25
C ASN A 115 -10.33 45.39 -33.21
N GLY A 116 -10.69 44.53 -32.26
CA GLY A 116 -10.14 43.18 -32.11
C GLY A 116 -8.76 43.13 -31.45
N LYS A 117 -8.22 44.25 -30.92
CA LYS A 117 -6.94 44.27 -30.21
C LYS A 117 -7.10 44.00 -28.72
N ILE A 118 -6.33 43.05 -28.19
CA ILE A 118 -6.22 42.83 -26.74
C ILE A 118 -5.59 44.07 -26.13
N ILE A 119 -6.31 44.70 -25.21
CA ILE A 119 -5.89 45.89 -24.48
C ILE A 119 -5.52 45.60 -23.03
N ALA A 120 -5.86 44.43 -22.50
CA ALA A 120 -5.41 44.03 -21.18
C ALA A 120 -5.47 42.50 -21.05
N TRP A 121 -4.49 41.91 -20.38
CA TRP A 121 -4.50 40.50 -20.03
C TRP A 121 -3.77 40.28 -18.70
N ASN A 122 -4.13 39.23 -17.98
CA ASN A 122 -3.42 38.83 -16.77
C ASN A 122 -2.27 37.86 -17.11
N ASN A 123 -1.58 37.32 -16.10
CA ASN A 123 -0.42 36.45 -16.31
C ASN A 123 -0.71 35.16 -17.12
N ILE A 124 -1.97 34.84 -17.43
CA ILE A 124 -2.38 33.67 -18.20
C ILE A 124 -3.19 34.16 -19.41
N SER A 125 -2.74 33.85 -20.62
CA SER A 125 -3.53 34.06 -21.85
C SER A 125 -3.97 32.69 -22.37
N ALA A 126 -5.29 32.49 -22.44
CA ALA A 126 -5.90 31.23 -22.84
C ALA A 126 -6.14 31.17 -24.35
N ILE A 127 -6.51 32.29 -24.96
CA ILE A 127 -6.93 32.36 -26.37
C ILE A 127 -5.99 33.31 -27.10
N ARG A 128 -5.45 32.88 -28.26
CA ARG A 128 -4.65 33.79 -29.07
C ARG A 128 -5.56 34.81 -29.72
N GLN A 129 -5.08 36.05 -29.86
CA GLN A 129 -5.86 37.15 -30.44
C GLN A 129 -6.50 36.80 -31.81
N GLU A 130 -5.79 36.02 -32.62
CA GLU A 130 -6.21 35.53 -33.94
C GLU A 130 -7.39 34.54 -33.89
N GLU A 131 -7.61 33.89 -32.75
CA GLU A 131 -8.65 32.87 -32.52
C GLU A 131 -9.89 33.47 -31.85
N VAL A 132 -9.82 34.72 -31.39
CA VAL A 132 -10.96 35.44 -30.78
C VAL A 132 -11.91 35.98 -31.86
N PHE A 133 -11.36 36.49 -32.97
CA PHE A 133 -12.13 37.13 -34.04
C PHE A 133 -11.92 36.44 -35.40
N PRO A 134 -12.99 36.12 -36.14
CA PRO A 134 -14.40 36.30 -35.80
C PRO A 134 -14.85 35.38 -34.66
N PHE A 135 -15.83 35.80 -33.86
CA PHE A 135 -16.36 34.97 -32.78
C PHE A 135 -16.97 33.68 -33.35
N VAL A 136 -16.32 32.55 -33.07
CA VAL A 136 -16.82 31.21 -33.38
C VAL A 136 -17.94 30.80 -32.41
N TYR A 137 -17.94 31.36 -31.20
CA TYR A 137 -18.88 31.04 -30.13
C TYR A 137 -19.78 32.23 -29.77
N PRO A 138 -21.03 31.99 -29.31
CA PRO A 138 -21.94 33.05 -28.92
C PRO A 138 -21.43 33.84 -27.70
N VAL A 139 -21.74 35.13 -27.67
CA VAL A 139 -21.49 35.98 -26.49
C VAL A 139 -22.45 35.58 -25.36
N ASN A 140 -21.93 35.60 -24.14
CA ASN A 140 -22.60 35.27 -22.89
C ASN A 140 -23.01 33.79 -22.77
N GLU A 141 -22.38 32.92 -23.56
CA GLU A 141 -22.47 31.46 -23.43
C GLU A 141 -21.13 30.88 -22.98
N VAL A 142 -21.21 29.86 -22.13
CA VAL A 142 -20.05 29.08 -21.72
C VAL A 142 -19.76 28.02 -22.79
N TYR A 143 -18.50 27.83 -23.14
CA TYR A 143 -18.03 26.82 -24.08
C TYR A 143 -16.64 26.30 -23.69
N PHE A 144 -16.23 25.18 -24.29
CA PHE A 144 -14.87 24.68 -24.14
C PHE A 144 -13.96 25.25 -25.21
N PHE A 145 -12.82 25.78 -24.78
CA PHE A 145 -11.74 26.21 -25.65
C PHE A 145 -10.55 25.26 -25.53
N ASN A 146 -10.26 24.53 -26.60
CA ASN A 146 -9.21 23.51 -26.64
C ASN A 146 -7.90 24.11 -27.18
N SER A 147 -6.92 24.35 -26.30
CA SER A 147 -5.55 24.67 -26.72
C SER A 147 -4.71 23.39 -26.80
N PRO A 148 -3.51 23.41 -27.43
CA PRO A 148 -2.67 22.20 -27.58
C PRO A 148 -2.27 21.53 -26.26
N LEU A 149 -2.23 22.28 -25.16
CA LEU A 149 -1.76 21.79 -23.85
C LEU A 149 -2.85 21.79 -22.77
N VAL A 150 -3.87 22.63 -22.90
CA VAL A 150 -4.87 22.85 -21.86
C VAL A 150 -6.23 23.09 -22.50
N THR A 151 -7.26 22.45 -21.97
CA THR A 151 -8.65 22.80 -22.26
C THR A 151 -9.15 23.79 -21.22
N TYR A 152 -9.81 24.84 -21.67
CA TYR A 152 -10.40 25.87 -20.83
C TYR A 152 -11.93 25.83 -20.92
N LEU A 153 -12.59 26.15 -19.81
CA LEU A 153 -13.99 26.56 -19.79
C LEU A 153 -14.02 28.08 -19.94
N THR A 154 -14.59 28.56 -21.05
CA THR A 154 -14.49 29.96 -21.46
C THR A 154 -15.87 30.60 -21.58
N LEU A 155 -15.93 31.88 -21.24
CA LEU A 155 -17.08 32.76 -21.40
C LEU A 155 -16.63 34.08 -22.02
N ILE A 156 -17.34 34.52 -23.06
CA ILE A 156 -17.16 35.85 -23.65
C ILE A 156 -18.32 36.72 -23.20
N ASP A 157 -18.08 37.92 -22.69
CA ASP A 157 -19.13 38.91 -22.41
C ASP A 157 -18.78 40.25 -23.04
N THR A 158 -19.76 41.16 -23.10
CA THR A 158 -19.60 42.52 -23.59
C THR A 158 -19.62 43.53 -22.44
N LEU A 159 -18.78 44.54 -22.58
CA LEU A 159 -18.66 45.67 -21.67
C LEU A 159 -18.77 46.96 -22.49
N ILE A 160 -19.71 47.84 -22.13
CA ILE A 160 -19.91 49.11 -22.83
C ILE A 160 -19.31 50.23 -21.98
N ILE A 161 -18.33 50.95 -22.53
CA ILE A 161 -17.67 52.09 -21.88
C ILE A 161 -17.76 53.28 -22.84
N HIS A 162 -18.31 54.42 -22.38
CA HIS A 162 -18.38 55.67 -23.16
C HIS A 162 -18.87 55.51 -24.62
N SER A 163 -19.78 54.56 -24.87
CA SER A 163 -20.35 54.18 -26.19
C SER A 163 -19.54 53.20 -27.05
N ASP A 164 -18.35 52.79 -26.61
CA ASP A 164 -17.56 51.74 -27.26
C ASP A 164 -17.83 50.36 -26.63
N ARG A 165 -17.83 49.31 -27.48
CA ARG A 165 -18.06 47.92 -27.06
C ARG A 165 -16.74 47.16 -26.92
N PHE A 166 -16.40 46.83 -25.70
CA PHE A 166 -15.29 45.94 -25.34
C PHE A 166 -15.80 44.52 -25.12
N TYR A 167 -14.91 43.55 -25.27
CA TYR A 167 -15.18 42.14 -25.01
C TYR A 167 -14.31 41.65 -23.86
N LEU A 168 -14.94 41.02 -22.89
CA LEU A 168 -14.30 40.38 -21.75
C LEU A 168 -14.27 38.87 -22.02
N LEU A 169 -13.08 38.31 -22.16
CA LEU A 169 -12.87 36.87 -22.24
C LEU A 169 -12.42 36.40 -20.86
N LEU A 170 -13.17 35.48 -20.29
CA LEU A 170 -12.85 34.85 -19.02
C LEU A 170 -12.74 33.33 -19.23
N SER A 171 -11.56 32.77 -18.97
CA SER A 171 -11.28 31.35 -19.18
C SER A 171 -10.70 30.71 -17.92
N LYS A 172 -11.21 29.54 -17.54
CA LYS A 172 -10.68 28.75 -16.42
C LYS A 172 -10.15 27.41 -16.94
N PRO A 173 -8.90 27.00 -16.63
CA PRO A 173 -8.38 25.71 -17.06
C PRO A 173 -9.18 24.57 -16.42
N ILE A 174 -9.60 23.59 -17.23
CA ILE A 174 -10.40 22.43 -16.80
C ILE A 174 -9.68 21.09 -17.02
N GLU A 175 -8.78 21.01 -17.99
CA GLU A 175 -8.02 19.78 -18.29
C GLU A 175 -6.62 20.13 -18.83
N ASN A 176 -5.57 19.56 -18.24
CA ASN A 176 -4.22 19.55 -18.79
C ASN A 176 -4.06 18.33 -19.70
N LEU A 177 -3.63 18.54 -20.94
CA LEU A 177 -3.38 17.48 -21.93
C LEU A 177 -1.96 16.90 -21.85
N TYR A 178 -1.23 17.18 -20.76
CA TYR A 178 0.15 16.75 -20.51
C TYR A 178 0.36 16.43 -19.03
N SER A 179 1.30 15.53 -18.73
CA SER A 179 1.70 15.14 -17.37
C SER A 179 3.19 15.38 -17.13
N LEU A 180 3.57 15.93 -15.97
CA LEU A 180 4.97 16.12 -15.58
C LEU A 180 5.30 15.36 -14.29
N GLN A 181 6.40 14.61 -14.28
CA GLN A 181 6.86 13.88 -13.09
C GLN A 181 7.73 14.79 -12.20
N ASN A 182 7.11 15.77 -11.54
CA ASN A 182 7.81 16.60 -10.56
C ASN A 182 6.90 17.02 -9.39
N LYS A 183 7.51 17.44 -8.28
CA LYS A 183 6.81 17.78 -7.03
C LYS A 183 6.01 19.10 -7.06
N PHE A 184 6.18 19.92 -8.10
CA PHE A 184 5.53 21.23 -8.22
C PHE A 184 4.36 21.20 -9.22
N TYR A 185 4.22 20.11 -9.97
CA TYR A 185 3.16 19.91 -10.94
C TYR A 185 1.86 19.54 -10.22
N LYS A 186 0.81 20.32 -10.47
CA LYS A 186 -0.56 19.99 -10.09
C LYS A 186 -1.33 19.63 -11.35
N GLN A 187 -1.76 18.38 -11.43
CA GLN A 187 -2.62 17.92 -12.52
C GLN A 187 -3.99 18.56 -12.36
N ILE A 188 -4.46 19.26 -13.39
CA ILE A 188 -5.84 19.71 -13.51
C ILE A 188 -6.48 18.76 -14.51
N SER A 189 -7.37 17.88 -14.07
CA SER A 189 -8.05 16.94 -14.95
C SER A 189 -9.46 16.71 -14.44
N PHE A 190 -10.44 17.17 -15.21
CA PHE A 190 -11.84 16.95 -14.87
C PHE A 190 -12.23 15.49 -15.08
N SER A 191 -11.59 14.80 -16.04
CA SER A 191 -11.75 13.36 -16.20
C SER A 191 -11.24 12.57 -14.99
N GLU A 192 -10.10 12.95 -14.42
CA GLU A 192 -9.53 12.33 -13.22
C GLU A 192 -10.33 12.69 -11.97
N GLU A 193 -10.77 13.95 -11.82
CA GLU A 193 -11.63 14.39 -10.71
C GLU A 193 -12.93 13.57 -10.64
N LEU A 194 -13.57 13.34 -11.80
CA LEU A 194 -14.74 12.45 -11.89
C LEU A 194 -14.36 10.99 -11.59
N SER A 195 -13.21 10.52 -12.09
CA SER A 195 -12.77 9.14 -11.91
C SER A 195 -12.45 8.80 -10.46
N GLU A 196 -11.83 9.72 -9.73
CA GLU A 196 -11.56 9.60 -8.30
C GLU A 196 -12.86 9.67 -7.49
N ARG A 197 -13.78 10.56 -7.85
CA ARG A 197 -15.04 10.73 -7.11
C ARG A 197 -15.96 9.51 -7.18
N TYR A 198 -16.04 8.87 -8.35
CA TYR A 198 -16.97 7.74 -8.57
C TYR A 198 -16.27 6.39 -8.73
N ASN A 199 -14.94 6.32 -8.56
CA ASN A 199 -14.14 5.10 -8.70
C ASN A 199 -14.41 4.34 -10.02
N THR A 200 -14.69 5.07 -11.10
CA THR A 200 -14.88 4.49 -12.44
C THR A 200 -14.14 5.33 -13.46
N GLN A 201 -13.74 4.73 -14.59
CA GLN A 201 -12.99 5.46 -15.60
C GLN A 201 -13.92 6.37 -16.40
N PHE A 202 -13.64 7.67 -16.38
CA PHE A 202 -14.31 8.66 -17.22
C PHE A 202 -13.50 9.02 -18.46
N SER A 203 -14.20 9.49 -19.48
CA SER A 203 -13.64 10.12 -20.66
C SER A 203 -14.48 11.35 -20.96
N VAL A 204 -13.85 12.52 -20.97
CA VAL A 204 -14.53 13.78 -21.27
C VAL A 204 -14.15 14.22 -22.67
N TYR A 205 -15.16 14.49 -23.48
CA TYR A 205 -15.02 14.99 -24.85
C TYR A 205 -15.48 16.45 -24.86
N TYR A 206 -14.53 17.35 -25.03
CA TYR A 206 -14.71 18.81 -24.99
C TYR A 206 -15.12 19.40 -26.36
N ASP A 207 -15.88 18.64 -27.14
CA ASP A 207 -16.36 19.04 -28.46
C ASP A 207 -17.91 18.93 -28.52
N PRO A 208 -18.64 20.02 -28.87
CA PRO A 208 -20.09 20.03 -29.03
C PRO A 208 -20.65 18.94 -29.95
N PHE A 209 -19.89 18.53 -30.96
CA PHE A 209 -20.27 17.55 -31.98
C PHE A 209 -19.98 16.10 -31.57
N SER A 210 -19.35 15.87 -30.41
CA SER A 210 -19.01 14.53 -29.90
C SER A 210 -20.23 13.62 -29.80
N GLN A 211 -20.16 12.42 -30.38
CA GLN A 211 -21.26 11.46 -30.31
C GLN A 211 -21.04 10.43 -29.19
N PRO A 212 -22.11 9.95 -28.53
CA PRO A 212 -22.02 8.85 -27.59
C PRO A 212 -21.33 7.63 -28.24
N PRO A 213 -20.34 7.01 -27.58
CA PRO A 213 -19.80 5.75 -28.02
C PRO A 213 -20.91 4.71 -28.15
N LYS A 214 -20.87 3.91 -29.23
CA LYS A 214 -21.83 2.82 -29.48
C LYS A 214 -21.63 1.59 -28.57
N ASP A 215 -20.63 1.64 -27.68
CA ASP A 215 -20.32 0.57 -26.74
C ASP A 215 -21.33 0.59 -25.58
N GLY A 216 -22.21 -0.42 -25.51
CA GLY A 216 -23.26 -0.51 -24.49
C GLY A 216 -22.75 -0.62 -23.05
N ARG A 217 -21.45 -0.87 -22.85
CA ARG A 217 -20.78 -0.86 -21.55
C ARG A 217 -20.54 0.55 -21.01
N LYS A 218 -20.52 1.56 -21.88
CA LYS A 218 -20.38 2.95 -21.49
C LYS A 218 -21.76 3.61 -21.38
N HIS A 219 -21.88 4.53 -20.44
CA HIS A 219 -22.99 5.47 -20.37
C HIS A 219 -22.44 6.86 -20.66
N SER A 220 -23.23 7.70 -21.32
CA SER A 220 -22.79 9.02 -21.76
C SER A 220 -23.78 10.09 -21.35
N VAL A 221 -23.26 11.15 -20.76
CA VAL A 221 -23.98 12.30 -20.25
C VAL A 221 -23.59 13.51 -21.09
N ILE A 222 -24.59 14.23 -21.59
CA ILE A 222 -24.37 15.43 -22.41
C ILE A 222 -24.09 16.60 -21.47
N LEU A 223 -23.00 17.32 -21.69
CA LEU A 223 -22.73 18.57 -20.99
C LEU A 223 -23.46 19.70 -21.70
N LEU A 224 -24.37 20.34 -20.98
CA LEU A 224 -25.16 21.47 -21.45
C LEU A 224 -24.66 22.74 -20.76
N ASN A 225 -24.55 23.84 -21.50
CA ASN A 225 -24.25 25.14 -20.92
C ASN A 225 -25.50 25.79 -20.28
N SER A 226 -25.34 26.97 -19.69
CA SER A 226 -26.44 27.75 -19.09
C SER A 226 -27.62 28.05 -20.03
N GLN A 227 -27.44 27.95 -21.35
CA GLN A 227 -28.45 28.19 -22.38
C GLN A 227 -29.05 26.86 -22.89
N LYS A 228 -28.68 25.74 -22.28
CA LYS A 228 -29.05 24.37 -22.68
C LYS A 228 -28.50 23.96 -24.04
N SER A 229 -27.47 24.65 -24.52
CA SER A 229 -26.71 24.23 -25.71
C SER A 229 -25.71 23.16 -25.30
N LYS A 230 -25.57 22.12 -26.12
CA LYS A 230 -24.58 21.08 -25.91
C LYS A 230 -23.18 21.63 -26.19
N ILE A 231 -22.27 21.48 -25.23
CA ILE A 231 -20.88 21.94 -25.35
C ILE A 231 -19.86 20.82 -25.22
N GLY A 232 -20.26 19.65 -24.70
CA GLY A 232 -19.40 18.49 -24.58
C GLY A 232 -20.16 17.22 -24.23
N LEU A 233 -19.40 16.16 -24.00
CA LEU A 233 -19.93 14.84 -23.65
C LEU A 233 -19.01 14.17 -22.62
N VAL A 234 -19.57 13.67 -21.54
CA VAL A 234 -18.86 12.82 -20.57
C VAL A 234 -19.30 11.39 -20.80
N SER A 235 -18.36 10.44 -20.83
CA SER A 235 -18.68 9.00 -20.90
C SER A 235 -17.96 8.25 -19.79
N PHE A 236 -18.63 7.30 -19.17
CA PHE A 236 -18.05 6.45 -18.12
C PHE A 236 -18.45 4.99 -18.29
N PHE A 237 -17.65 4.08 -17.73
CA PHE A 237 -18.01 2.67 -17.70
C PHE A 237 -19.11 2.44 -16.67
N LYS A 238 -20.20 1.81 -17.12
CA LYS A 238 -21.26 1.36 -16.22
C LYS A 238 -20.67 0.41 -15.17
N PRO A 239 -21.10 0.49 -13.90
CA PRO A 239 -20.79 -0.54 -12.92
C PRO A 239 -21.07 -1.92 -13.50
N SER A 240 -20.23 -2.90 -13.17
CA SER A 240 -20.42 -4.27 -13.67
C SER A 240 -20.79 -5.19 -12.52
N LEU A 241 -21.81 -6.03 -12.74
CA LEU A 241 -22.27 -7.01 -11.75
C LEU A 241 -21.14 -7.93 -11.29
N ASN A 242 -20.26 -8.34 -12.21
CA ASN A 242 -19.11 -9.19 -11.88
C ASN A 242 -18.14 -8.51 -10.93
N PHE A 243 -17.92 -7.20 -11.08
CA PHE A 243 -17.06 -6.43 -10.18
C PHE A 243 -17.66 -6.38 -8.77
N GLU A 244 -18.94 -6.06 -8.64
CA GLU A 244 -19.65 -5.97 -7.36
C GLU A 244 -19.71 -7.32 -6.65
N ILE A 245 -19.96 -8.40 -7.39
CA ILE A 245 -19.90 -9.78 -6.87
C ILE A 245 -18.48 -10.09 -6.36
N THR A 246 -17.46 -9.71 -7.11
CA THR A 246 -16.05 -9.94 -6.71
C THR A 246 -15.72 -9.13 -5.47
N GLU A 247 -16.19 -7.89 -5.36
CA GLU A 247 -16.01 -7.04 -4.19
C GLU A 247 -16.67 -7.64 -2.95
N ILE A 248 -17.91 -8.13 -3.04
CA ILE A 248 -18.58 -8.85 -1.95
C ILE A 248 -17.77 -10.08 -1.52
N GLN A 249 -17.26 -10.87 -2.48
CA GLN A 249 -16.43 -12.04 -2.19
C GLN A 249 -15.10 -11.67 -1.51
N GLU A 250 -14.45 -10.60 -1.96
CA GLU A 250 -13.21 -10.10 -1.37
C GLU A 250 -13.42 -9.61 0.06
N ILE A 251 -14.47 -8.81 0.29
CA ILE A 251 -14.82 -8.32 1.63
C ILE A 251 -15.10 -9.49 2.56
N ALA A 252 -15.91 -10.46 2.14
CA ALA A 252 -16.20 -11.65 2.91
C ALA A 252 -14.93 -12.45 3.24
N THR A 253 -14.05 -12.63 2.26
CA THR A 253 -12.76 -13.31 2.45
C THR A 253 -11.89 -12.56 3.46
N ARG A 254 -11.82 -11.23 3.40
CA ARG A 254 -11.08 -10.41 4.37
C ARG A 254 -11.67 -10.56 5.78
N ILE A 255 -13.00 -10.54 5.94
CA ILE A 255 -13.65 -10.77 7.23
C ILE A 255 -13.29 -12.16 7.78
N GLN A 256 -13.35 -13.21 6.95
CA GLN A 256 -13.01 -14.58 7.36
C GLN A 256 -11.56 -14.70 7.83
N ILE A 257 -10.61 -14.10 7.11
CA ILE A 257 -9.20 -14.14 7.49
C ILE A 257 -8.98 -13.36 8.78
N PHE A 258 -9.64 -12.21 8.95
CA PHE A 258 -9.55 -11.42 10.17
C PHE A 258 -10.06 -12.21 11.38
N LEU A 259 -11.23 -12.84 11.24
CA LEU A 259 -11.78 -13.74 12.26
C LEU A 259 -10.84 -14.92 12.54
N LEU A 260 -10.25 -15.53 11.51
CA LEU A 260 -9.27 -16.61 11.67
C LEU A 260 -8.06 -16.15 12.49
N VAL A 261 -7.50 -14.98 12.21
CA VAL A 261 -6.36 -14.42 12.97
C VAL A 261 -6.73 -14.19 14.43
N ILE A 262 -7.91 -13.62 14.70
CA ILE A 262 -8.43 -13.45 16.06
C ILE A 262 -8.58 -14.82 16.75
N GLY A 263 -9.14 -15.80 16.05
CA GLY A 263 -9.29 -17.17 16.52
C GLY A 263 -7.95 -17.79 16.91
N LEU A 264 -6.91 -17.63 16.08
CA LEU A 264 -5.56 -18.14 16.36
C LEU A 264 -4.90 -17.45 17.56
N ILE A 265 -5.12 -16.14 17.74
CA ILE A 265 -4.62 -15.41 18.92
C ILE A 265 -5.28 -15.96 20.19
N PHE A 266 -6.60 -16.11 20.20
CA PHE A 266 -7.32 -16.65 21.36
C PHE A 266 -7.01 -18.13 21.61
N LEU A 267 -6.80 -18.92 20.56
CA LEU A 267 -6.34 -20.31 20.67
C LEU A 267 -4.97 -20.37 21.37
N THR A 268 -4.05 -19.46 21.00
CA THR A 268 -2.73 -19.35 21.62
C THR A 268 -2.82 -19.00 23.11
N LEU A 269 -3.75 -18.11 23.48
CA LEU A 269 -4.00 -17.78 24.88
C LEU A 269 -4.65 -18.93 25.64
N GLY A 270 -5.60 -19.64 25.03
CA GLY A 270 -6.31 -20.78 25.63
C GLY A 270 -5.41 -21.98 25.91
N ILE A 271 -4.51 -22.31 25.00
CA ILE A 271 -3.58 -23.45 25.14
C ILE A 271 -2.42 -23.12 26.11
N LYS A 272 -2.20 -21.86 26.48
CA LYS A 272 -1.05 -21.43 27.28
C LYS A 272 -0.88 -22.21 28.59
N ALA A 273 -1.95 -22.45 29.34
CA ALA A 273 -1.88 -23.19 30.60
C ALA A 273 -1.58 -24.68 30.40
N ASP A 274 -2.23 -25.31 29.43
CA ASP A 274 -1.97 -26.71 29.06
C ASP A 274 -0.52 -26.88 28.62
N PHE A 275 0.01 -25.92 27.88
CA PHE A 275 1.40 -25.88 27.47
C PHE A 275 2.38 -25.80 28.65
N GLN A 276 2.03 -25.05 29.69
CA GLN A 276 2.82 -24.94 30.92
C GLN A 276 2.74 -26.20 31.79
N SER A 277 1.68 -27.01 31.66
CA SER A 277 1.50 -28.25 32.39
C SER A 277 2.43 -29.39 31.92
N ILE A 278 2.98 -29.30 30.70
CA ILE A 278 3.88 -30.32 30.14
C ILE A 278 5.15 -30.42 30.99
N LYS A 279 5.29 -31.49 31.78
CA LYS A 279 6.42 -31.69 32.72
C LYS A 279 7.79 -31.72 32.02
N TRP A 280 7.85 -32.28 30.82
CA TRP A 280 9.10 -32.50 30.08
C TRP A 280 9.43 -31.26 29.26
N LYS A 281 10.44 -30.49 29.71
CA LYS A 281 10.79 -29.22 29.06
C LYS A 281 11.17 -29.38 27.56
N SER A 282 11.82 -30.48 27.16
CA SER A 282 12.15 -30.73 25.75
C SER A 282 10.91 -30.98 24.89
N VAL A 283 9.95 -31.76 25.40
CA VAL A 283 8.66 -32.01 24.72
C VAL A 283 7.89 -30.70 24.58
N ARG A 284 7.91 -29.86 25.62
CA ARG A 284 7.34 -28.52 25.59
C ARG A 284 7.96 -27.68 24.48
N LEU A 285 9.29 -27.64 24.35
CA LEU A 285 9.95 -26.87 23.28
C LEU A 285 9.57 -27.39 21.88
N ILE A 286 9.56 -28.71 21.67
CA ILE A 286 9.19 -29.31 20.37
C ILE A 286 7.73 -28.97 20.02
N ALA A 287 6.83 -29.10 20.99
CA ALA A 287 5.43 -28.72 20.81
C ALA A 287 5.27 -27.23 20.44
N LEU A 288 6.13 -26.35 20.98
CA LEU A 288 6.11 -24.91 20.65
C LEU A 288 6.47 -24.70 19.18
N ILE A 289 7.53 -25.36 18.72
CA ILE A 289 8.02 -25.25 17.35
C ILE A 289 6.95 -25.73 16.37
N ILE A 290 6.35 -26.90 16.64
CA ILE A 290 5.26 -27.45 15.81
C ILE A 290 4.06 -26.50 15.80
N TYR A 291 3.66 -25.98 16.97
CA TYR A 291 2.54 -25.06 17.09
C TYR A 291 2.76 -23.76 16.30
N LEU A 292 3.92 -23.13 16.47
CA LEU A 292 4.27 -21.89 15.77
C LEU A 292 4.40 -22.11 14.25
N ALA A 293 4.97 -23.24 13.82
CA ALA A 293 5.03 -23.61 12.41
C ALA A 293 3.62 -23.81 11.82
N ALA A 294 2.73 -24.50 12.53
CA ALA A 294 1.35 -24.70 12.11
C ALA A 294 0.59 -23.38 11.98
N ILE A 295 0.70 -22.47 12.95
CA ILE A 295 0.13 -21.11 12.84
C ILE A 295 0.68 -20.41 11.60
N ARG A 296 2.00 -20.44 11.39
CA ARG A 296 2.60 -19.74 10.24
C ARG A 296 2.09 -20.28 8.90
N LEU A 297 1.87 -21.59 8.79
CA LEU A 297 1.29 -22.24 7.62
C LEU A 297 -0.18 -21.84 7.40
N ILE A 298 -0.98 -21.77 8.47
CA ILE A 298 -2.38 -21.30 8.38
C ILE A 298 -2.41 -19.85 7.90
N LEU A 299 -1.57 -18.98 8.48
CA LEU A 299 -1.47 -17.57 8.05
C LEU A 299 -1.04 -17.45 6.58
N TYR A 300 -0.07 -18.28 6.16
CA TYR A 300 0.35 -18.34 4.75
C TYR A 300 -0.80 -18.70 3.82
N TRP A 301 -1.51 -19.81 4.08
CA TRP A 301 -2.62 -20.26 3.24
C TRP A 301 -3.78 -19.27 3.19
N SER A 302 -4.03 -18.57 4.30
CA SER A 302 -5.04 -17.51 4.34
C SER A 302 -4.67 -16.27 3.50
N GLY A 303 -3.38 -16.09 3.18
CA GLY A 303 -2.85 -14.89 2.51
C GLY A 303 -2.63 -13.70 3.46
N PHE A 304 -2.54 -13.95 4.77
CA PHE A 304 -2.27 -12.91 5.77
C PHE A 304 -0.75 -12.67 5.90
N PRO A 305 -0.28 -11.40 5.96
CA PRO A 305 -1.06 -10.15 5.98
C PRO A 305 -1.29 -9.51 4.59
N SER A 306 -0.73 -10.09 3.53
CA SER A 306 -0.74 -9.55 2.16
C SER A 306 -2.13 -9.14 1.66
N LYS A 307 -3.19 -9.89 1.96
CA LYS A 307 -4.57 -9.56 1.52
C LYS A 307 -5.19 -8.30 2.17
N PHE A 308 -4.60 -7.77 3.25
CA PHE A 308 -5.13 -6.58 3.95
C PHE A 308 -4.36 -5.31 3.64
N LEU A 309 -3.16 -5.44 3.08
CA LEU A 309 -2.25 -4.34 2.86
C LEU A 309 -2.13 -4.13 1.36
N ASN A 310 -2.15 -2.87 0.95
CA ASN A 310 -1.87 -2.47 -0.42
C ASN A 310 -0.53 -1.71 -0.46
N GLY A 311 0.12 -1.73 -1.61
CA GLY A 311 1.36 -0.99 -1.85
C GLY A 311 2.62 -1.85 -1.76
N PRO A 312 3.79 -1.21 -1.62
CA PRO A 312 5.07 -1.83 -1.98
C PRO A 312 5.52 -2.91 -0.97
N LEU A 313 5.00 -2.94 0.25
CA LEU A 313 5.34 -3.99 1.23
C LEU A 313 4.73 -5.36 0.89
N VAL A 314 3.76 -5.39 -0.02
CA VAL A 314 3.07 -6.59 -0.48
C VAL A 314 3.46 -6.94 -1.92
N ASP A 315 4.31 -6.14 -2.56
CA ASP A 315 4.72 -6.41 -3.92
C ASP A 315 5.70 -7.61 -3.98
N PRO A 316 5.34 -8.70 -4.68
CA PRO A 316 6.23 -9.85 -4.86
C PRO A 316 7.44 -9.56 -5.74
N SER A 317 7.40 -8.51 -6.56
CA SER A 317 8.47 -8.14 -7.50
C SER A 317 9.80 -7.81 -6.81
N TYR A 318 9.77 -7.56 -5.49
CA TYR A 318 10.97 -7.32 -4.69
C TYR A 318 11.79 -8.57 -4.42
N PHE A 319 11.24 -9.78 -4.60
CA PHE A 319 11.98 -11.03 -4.50
C PHE A 319 12.20 -11.63 -5.88
N SER A 320 13.44 -11.95 -6.22
CA SER A 320 13.78 -12.66 -7.46
C SER A 320 13.43 -14.15 -7.45
N SER A 321 13.18 -14.73 -6.28
CA SER A 321 12.79 -16.13 -6.15
C SER A 321 11.79 -16.35 -5.01
N MET A 322 10.91 -17.34 -5.19
CA MET A 322 9.98 -17.76 -4.15
C MET A 322 10.74 -18.48 -3.03
N PHE A 323 11.07 -17.76 -1.97
CA PHE A 323 11.70 -18.32 -0.78
C PHE A 323 10.81 -19.36 -0.09
N ALA A 324 11.41 -20.46 0.33
CA ALA A 324 10.76 -21.51 1.13
C ALA A 324 9.41 -21.98 0.54
N TRP A 325 9.39 -22.31 -0.76
CA TRP A 325 8.19 -22.76 -1.47
C TRP A 325 7.08 -21.70 -1.53
N GLY A 326 7.47 -20.42 -1.48
CA GLY A 326 6.57 -19.30 -1.52
C GLY A 326 5.95 -18.93 -0.17
N ILE A 327 6.40 -19.50 0.96
CA ILE A 327 5.97 -19.03 2.30
C ILE A 327 6.35 -17.56 2.52
N VAL A 328 7.43 -17.11 1.87
CA VAL A 328 7.89 -15.72 1.88
C VAL A 328 7.88 -15.21 0.45
N LYS A 329 6.81 -14.51 0.05
CA LYS A 329 6.70 -13.86 -1.27
C LYS A 329 6.90 -12.36 -1.22
N THR A 330 6.60 -11.74 -0.08
CA THR A 330 6.56 -10.28 0.06
C THR A 330 7.36 -9.82 1.28
N PRO A 331 7.82 -8.55 1.32
CA PRO A 331 8.61 -8.05 2.44
C PRO A 331 7.89 -8.20 3.79
N ILE A 332 6.56 -8.03 3.80
CA ILE A 332 5.76 -8.20 5.01
C ILE A 332 5.59 -9.66 5.42
N GLU A 333 5.43 -10.58 4.47
CA GLU A 333 5.38 -12.03 4.78
C GLU A 333 6.70 -12.53 5.33
N PHE A 334 7.83 -11.98 4.84
CA PHE A 334 9.15 -12.26 5.38
C PHE A 334 9.26 -11.81 6.83
N PHE A 335 8.77 -10.60 7.12
CA PHE A 335 8.74 -10.04 8.47
C PHE A 335 7.97 -10.91 9.45
N VAL A 336 6.76 -11.35 9.07
CA VAL A 336 5.97 -12.26 9.91
C VAL A 336 6.75 -13.56 10.15
N THR A 337 7.33 -14.18 9.12
CA THR A 337 8.16 -15.39 9.28
C THR A 337 9.33 -15.16 10.24
N ASN A 338 10.03 -14.03 10.13
CA ASN A 338 11.17 -13.70 10.99
C ASN A 338 10.77 -13.52 12.46
N ILE A 339 9.57 -12.99 12.75
CA ILE A 339 9.04 -12.95 14.12
C ILE A 339 8.88 -14.36 14.68
N PHE A 340 8.30 -15.31 13.91
CA PHE A 340 8.16 -16.69 14.36
C PHE A 340 9.52 -17.36 14.60
N LEU A 341 10.47 -17.19 13.67
CA LEU A 341 11.83 -17.71 13.82
C LEU A 341 12.55 -17.11 15.03
N LEU A 342 12.37 -15.81 15.28
CA LEU A 342 12.94 -15.14 16.43
C LEU A 342 12.39 -15.68 17.75
N ILE A 343 11.07 -15.87 17.86
CA ILE A 343 10.44 -16.46 19.05
C ILE A 343 10.98 -17.87 19.29
N ILE A 344 11.11 -18.68 18.22
CA ILE A 344 11.67 -20.04 18.29
C ILE A 344 13.13 -20.00 18.76
N GLY A 345 13.97 -19.19 18.12
CA GLY A 345 15.39 -19.05 18.44
C GLY A 345 15.61 -18.60 19.89
N PHE A 346 14.89 -17.56 20.32
CA PHE A 346 14.98 -17.06 21.70
C PHE A 346 14.53 -18.10 22.74
N LYS A 347 13.43 -18.82 22.48
CA LYS A 347 12.94 -19.87 23.39
C LYS A 347 13.89 -21.06 23.45
N LEU A 348 14.47 -21.44 22.32
CA LEU A 348 15.51 -22.47 22.22
C LEU A 348 16.73 -22.07 23.07
N PHE A 349 17.22 -20.83 22.91
CA PHE A 349 18.34 -20.29 23.67
C PHE A 349 18.08 -20.25 25.17
N LYS A 350 16.91 -19.74 25.58
CA LYS A 350 16.52 -19.74 26.99
C LYS A 350 16.48 -21.16 27.55
N TYR A 351 15.89 -22.09 26.82
CA TYR A 351 15.78 -23.48 27.25
C TYR A 351 17.14 -24.15 27.43
N ILE A 352 18.04 -23.93 26.47
CA ILE A 352 19.39 -24.51 26.51
C ILE A 352 20.24 -23.87 27.59
N SER A 353 20.12 -22.56 27.82
CA SER A 353 20.80 -21.87 28.92
C SER A 353 20.38 -22.43 30.27
N GLU A 354 19.07 -22.64 30.50
CA GLU A 354 18.59 -23.30 31.72
C GLU A 354 19.10 -24.75 31.84
N TYR A 355 19.04 -25.52 30.74
CA TYR A 355 19.56 -26.88 30.70
C TYR A 355 21.06 -26.91 31.00
N TYR A 356 21.82 -25.91 30.54
CA TYR A 356 23.24 -25.78 30.82
C TYR A 356 23.51 -25.62 32.33
N SER A 357 22.75 -24.75 33.00
CA SER A 357 22.85 -24.49 34.45
C SER A 357 22.45 -25.66 35.35
N GLU A 358 21.55 -26.54 34.90
CA GLU A 358 21.13 -27.72 35.67
C GLU A 358 22.24 -28.81 35.70
N SER A 359 22.67 -29.19 36.91
CA SER A 359 23.71 -30.22 37.16
C SER A 359 23.11 -31.63 37.27
N LYS A 360 22.34 -32.06 36.27
CA LYS A 360 21.74 -33.42 36.30
C LYS A 360 22.70 -34.49 35.80
N SER A 361 22.55 -35.68 36.40
CA SER A 361 23.34 -36.90 36.14
C SER A 361 23.43 -37.24 34.64
N ASN A 362 24.60 -37.78 34.27
CA ASN A 362 25.03 -37.99 32.91
C ASN A 362 24.42 -39.26 32.27
N ARG A 363 23.08 -39.40 32.29
CA ARG A 363 22.40 -40.49 31.58
C ARG A 363 22.56 -40.29 30.05
N PHE A 364 22.76 -41.40 29.32
CA PHE A 364 22.89 -41.48 27.85
C PHE A 364 24.12 -40.81 27.21
N ILE A 365 25.33 -41.09 27.72
CA ILE A 365 26.59 -40.54 27.16
C ILE A 365 26.78 -40.88 25.67
N ILE A 366 26.51 -42.13 25.28
CA ILE A 366 26.66 -42.59 23.89
C ILE A 366 25.76 -41.79 22.95
N PHE A 367 24.50 -41.59 23.32
CA PHE A 367 23.54 -40.81 22.53
C PHE A 367 23.99 -39.35 22.36
N LYS A 368 24.49 -38.73 23.44
CA LYS A 368 25.04 -37.35 23.39
C LYS A 368 26.23 -37.24 22.44
N PHE A 369 27.11 -38.23 22.45
CA PHE A 369 28.28 -38.25 21.56
C PHE A 369 27.87 -38.39 20.09
N ILE A 370 26.92 -39.28 19.77
CA ILE A 370 26.39 -39.46 18.41
C ILE A 370 25.62 -38.22 17.92
N PHE A 371 24.89 -37.55 18.81
CA PHE A 371 24.08 -36.38 18.45
C PHE A 371 24.91 -35.09 18.27
N SER A 372 26.11 -35.04 18.84
CA SER A 372 26.98 -33.85 18.77
C SER A 372 27.42 -33.50 17.33
N PRO A 373 27.91 -34.45 16.49
CA PRO A 373 28.17 -34.19 15.08
C PRO A 373 26.96 -33.66 14.31
N VAL A 374 25.76 -34.18 14.59
CA VAL A 374 24.51 -33.74 13.95
C VAL A 374 24.23 -32.27 14.26
N LEU A 375 24.39 -31.85 15.52
CA LEU A 375 24.23 -30.45 15.92
C LEU A 375 25.25 -29.52 15.26
N VAL A 376 26.50 -29.96 15.13
CA VAL A 376 27.54 -29.20 14.43
C VAL A 376 27.19 -29.02 12.96
N ILE A 377 26.75 -30.08 12.28
CA ILE A 377 26.27 -30.01 10.89
C ILE A 377 25.08 -29.05 10.76
N LEU A 378 24.08 -29.14 11.65
CA LEU A 378 22.94 -28.23 11.67
C LEU A 378 23.35 -26.77 11.89
N THR A 379 24.36 -26.52 12.72
CA THR A 379 24.92 -25.18 12.93
C THR A 379 25.44 -24.62 11.61
N PHE A 380 26.20 -25.40 10.84
CA PHE A 380 26.75 -24.94 9.57
C PHE A 380 25.68 -24.73 8.49
N TYR A 381 24.66 -25.59 8.42
CA TYR A 381 23.52 -25.35 7.53
C TYR A 381 22.71 -24.11 7.93
N THR A 382 22.61 -23.80 9.22
CA THR A 382 21.95 -22.57 9.69
C THR A 382 22.73 -21.33 9.24
N LEU A 383 24.06 -21.35 9.35
CA LEU A 383 24.93 -20.26 8.84
C LEU A 383 24.83 -20.12 7.32
N ARG A 384 24.83 -21.24 6.59
CA ARG A 384 24.63 -21.23 5.14
C ARG A 384 23.25 -20.67 4.76
N GLY A 385 22.22 -21.03 5.51
CA GLY A 385 20.86 -20.51 5.33
C GLY A 385 20.78 -18.99 5.51
N LEU A 386 21.46 -18.45 6.53
CA LEU A 386 21.58 -17.00 6.73
C LEU A 386 22.26 -16.34 5.53
N ALA A 387 23.39 -16.87 5.08
CA ALA A 387 24.13 -16.32 3.94
C ALA A 387 23.31 -16.35 2.65
N ALA A 388 22.60 -17.45 2.37
CA ALA A 388 21.70 -17.57 1.23
C ALA A 388 20.55 -16.55 1.30
N SER A 389 20.00 -16.35 2.50
CA SER A 389 18.93 -15.37 2.71
C SER A 389 19.42 -13.94 2.50
N VAL A 390 20.59 -13.58 3.05
CA VAL A 390 21.21 -12.27 2.82
C VAL A 390 21.54 -12.06 1.35
N LYS A 391 22.10 -13.08 0.67
CA LYS A 391 22.42 -13.00 -0.76
C LYS A 391 21.19 -12.62 -1.56
N SER A 392 20.09 -13.35 -1.37
CA SER A 392 18.90 -13.10 -2.17
C SER A 392 18.17 -11.81 -1.81
N VAL A 393 18.13 -11.44 -0.53
CA VAL A 393 17.47 -10.21 -0.08
C VAL A 393 18.25 -8.98 -0.52
N VAL A 394 19.58 -8.98 -0.44
CA VAL A 394 20.40 -7.80 -0.74
C VAL A 394 20.82 -7.74 -2.20
N PHE A 395 21.31 -8.85 -2.75
CA PHE A 395 21.95 -8.86 -4.08
C PHE A 395 21.01 -9.30 -5.18
N ASP A 396 20.13 -10.27 -4.92
CA ASP A 396 19.21 -10.75 -5.94
C ASP A 396 17.86 -10.00 -5.94
N SER A 397 17.63 -9.07 -5.00
CA SER A 397 16.38 -8.29 -4.99
C SER A 397 16.40 -7.17 -6.04
N THR A 398 15.21 -6.70 -6.42
CA THR A 398 15.07 -5.53 -7.31
C THR A 398 15.31 -4.20 -6.58
N ILE A 399 15.53 -4.23 -5.26
CA ILE A 399 15.73 -3.04 -4.42
C ILE A 399 17.15 -2.51 -4.59
N ARG A 400 17.28 -1.23 -4.94
CA ARG A 400 18.58 -0.58 -5.20
C ARG A 400 19.22 -0.04 -3.93
N TYR A 401 19.67 -0.92 -3.05
CA TYR A 401 20.29 -0.55 -1.75
C TYR A 401 21.48 0.42 -1.86
N PHE A 402 22.24 0.39 -2.96
CA PHE A 402 23.51 1.11 -3.09
C PHE A 402 23.51 2.24 -4.13
N LYS A 403 22.39 2.48 -4.82
CA LYS A 403 22.35 3.39 -5.99
C LYS A 403 21.67 4.72 -5.72
N GLU A 404 20.79 4.80 -4.73
CA GLU A 404 20.04 6.01 -4.40
C GLU A 404 20.72 6.74 -3.23
N PRO A 405 21.20 7.98 -3.42
CA PRO A 405 21.84 8.77 -2.37
C PRO A 405 20.84 9.36 -1.36
N ASP A 406 19.62 8.82 -1.30
CA ASP A 406 18.59 9.32 -0.42
C ASP A 406 18.97 9.05 1.05
N LEU A 407 18.97 10.11 1.86
CA LEU A 407 19.27 10.06 3.29
C LEU A 407 18.32 9.12 4.06
N ILE A 408 17.10 8.94 3.56
CA ILE A 408 16.09 8.05 4.13
C ILE A 408 15.83 6.93 3.11
N PRO A 409 16.08 5.66 3.45
CA PRO A 409 15.82 4.56 2.54
C PRO A 409 14.32 4.44 2.26
N SER A 410 13.98 3.95 1.06
CA SER A 410 12.59 3.62 0.73
C SER A 410 12.00 2.61 1.72
N LEU A 411 10.68 2.67 1.92
CA LEU A 411 9.97 1.80 2.87
C LEU A 411 10.28 0.30 2.66
N PRO A 412 10.35 -0.23 1.41
CA PRO A 412 10.73 -1.62 1.17
C PRO A 412 12.17 -1.94 1.60
N ALA A 413 13.13 -1.04 1.32
CA ALA A 413 14.52 -1.21 1.70
C ALA A 413 14.66 -1.25 3.23
N LEU A 414 13.96 -0.37 3.95
CA LEU A 414 13.94 -0.35 5.41
C LEU A 414 13.39 -1.66 5.98
N PHE A 415 12.24 -2.14 5.48
CA PHE A 415 11.64 -3.39 5.93
C PHE A 415 12.53 -4.60 5.68
N MET A 416 13.19 -4.64 4.52
CA MET A 416 14.09 -5.74 4.17
C MET A 416 15.36 -5.75 5.01
N ASN A 417 15.93 -4.58 5.34
CA ASN A 417 17.03 -4.48 6.29
C ASN A 417 16.62 -4.94 7.69
N LEU A 418 15.42 -4.55 8.16
CA LEU A 418 14.87 -5.03 9.42
C LEU A 418 14.68 -6.54 9.40
N ASN A 419 14.21 -7.11 8.29
CA ASN A 419 14.06 -8.55 8.12
C ASN A 419 15.39 -9.29 8.23
N ILE A 420 16.45 -8.81 7.57
CA ILE A 420 17.79 -9.38 7.67
C ILE A 420 18.28 -9.34 9.13
N LEU A 421 18.06 -8.22 9.81
CA LEU A 421 18.44 -8.08 11.22
C LEU A 421 17.71 -9.10 12.11
N LEU A 422 16.39 -9.23 11.96
CA LEU A 422 15.58 -10.18 12.73
C LEU A 422 15.98 -11.64 12.45
N LEU A 423 16.21 -11.98 11.18
CA LEU A 423 16.69 -13.30 10.79
C LEU A 423 18.08 -13.59 11.36
N GLY A 424 19.00 -12.63 11.24
CA GLY A 424 20.35 -12.73 11.79
C GLY A 424 20.32 -12.96 13.31
N LEU A 425 19.50 -12.21 14.04
CA LEU A 425 19.37 -12.34 15.49
C LEU A 425 18.74 -13.68 15.89
N ALA A 426 17.75 -14.18 15.14
CA ALA A 426 17.20 -15.52 15.33
C ALA A 426 18.26 -16.61 15.12
N VAL A 427 19.06 -16.50 14.06
CA VAL A 427 20.15 -17.42 13.75
C VAL A 427 21.22 -17.41 14.82
N VAL A 428 21.62 -16.23 15.33
CA VAL A 428 22.58 -16.11 16.43
C VAL A 428 22.12 -16.89 17.65
N PHE A 429 20.85 -16.74 18.07
CA PHE A 429 20.32 -17.52 19.20
C PHE A 429 20.37 -19.03 18.96
N VAL A 430 20.06 -19.50 17.75
CA VAL A 430 20.10 -20.92 17.40
C VAL A 430 21.54 -21.45 17.35
N VAL A 431 22.47 -20.69 16.81
CA VAL A 431 23.90 -21.07 16.73
C VAL A 431 24.49 -21.17 18.13
N ILE A 432 24.32 -20.16 18.98
CA ILE A 432 24.78 -20.18 20.38
C ILE A 432 24.20 -21.41 21.11
N SER A 433 22.90 -21.64 20.92
CA SER A 433 22.19 -22.80 21.47
C SER A 433 22.85 -24.12 21.09
N PHE A 434 23.11 -24.35 19.80
CA PHE A 434 23.73 -25.58 19.33
C PHE A 434 25.16 -25.74 19.83
N ILE A 435 25.94 -24.66 19.89
CA ILE A 435 27.33 -24.71 20.38
C ILE A 435 27.38 -25.04 21.88
N LEU A 436 26.51 -24.42 22.69
CA LEU A 436 26.42 -24.72 24.13
C LEU A 436 26.04 -26.19 24.38
N VAL A 437 25.08 -26.74 23.63
CA VAL A 437 24.69 -28.15 23.76
C VAL A 437 25.83 -29.08 23.33
N THR A 438 26.48 -28.77 22.20
CA THR A 438 27.63 -29.53 21.67
C THR A 438 28.77 -29.57 22.69
N GLY A 439 29.17 -28.41 23.23
CA GLY A 439 30.24 -28.34 24.23
C GLY A 439 29.90 -29.07 25.52
N LYS A 440 28.62 -29.05 25.95
CA LYS A 440 28.16 -29.83 27.11
C LYS A 440 28.16 -31.34 26.82
N PHE A 441 27.83 -31.77 25.60
CA PHE A 441 27.80 -33.18 25.21
C PHE A 441 29.21 -33.80 25.12
N ILE A 442 30.19 -33.05 24.60
CA ILE A 442 31.60 -33.47 24.54
C ILE A 442 32.31 -33.30 25.91
N LYS A 443 31.61 -32.77 26.93
CA LYS A 443 32.15 -32.46 28.27
C LYS A 443 33.27 -31.41 28.28
N LEU A 444 33.36 -30.59 27.22
CA LEU A 444 34.27 -29.45 27.13
C LEU A 444 33.72 -28.25 27.91
N LEU A 445 32.39 -28.11 27.98
CA LEU A 445 31.71 -27.11 28.79
C LEU A 445 31.10 -27.73 30.06
N LYS A 446 31.66 -27.39 31.23
CA LYS A 446 31.20 -27.71 32.59
C LYS A 446 31.01 -26.41 33.37
N LYS A 447 30.23 -26.46 34.47
CA LYS A 447 29.95 -25.29 35.31
C LYS A 447 31.22 -24.62 35.89
N GLU A 448 32.29 -25.40 36.08
CA GLU A 448 33.62 -24.98 36.54
C GLU A 448 34.66 -25.05 35.40
N THR A 449 34.31 -24.58 34.21
CA THR A 449 35.22 -24.64 33.06
C THR A 449 36.46 -23.78 33.25
N SER A 450 37.61 -24.41 33.04
CA SER A 450 38.84 -23.71 32.70
C SER A 450 38.70 -23.14 31.28
N PHE A 451 38.95 -21.83 31.14
CA PHE A 451 39.11 -21.08 29.88
C PHE A 451 39.74 -21.88 28.71
N PRO A 452 40.80 -22.70 28.91
CA PRO A 452 41.36 -23.52 27.82
C PRO A 452 40.38 -24.51 27.18
N LYS A 453 39.44 -25.11 27.92
CA LYS A 453 38.48 -26.06 27.32
C LYS A 453 37.47 -25.37 26.40
N PHE A 454 37.13 -24.12 26.71
CA PHE A 454 36.31 -23.28 25.84
C PHE A 454 37.05 -22.93 24.56
N ILE A 455 38.32 -22.52 24.65
CA ILE A 455 39.18 -22.27 23.49
C ILE A 455 39.27 -23.51 22.58
N ILE A 456 39.48 -24.70 23.16
CA ILE A 456 39.53 -25.96 22.39
C ILE A 456 38.22 -26.18 21.63
N LEU A 457 37.07 -25.95 22.26
CA LEU A 457 35.77 -26.07 21.60
C LEU A 457 35.64 -25.09 20.42
N ILE A 458 36.02 -23.82 20.61
CA ILE A 458 36.02 -22.82 19.54
C ILE A 458 36.88 -23.29 18.38
N ILE A 459 38.14 -23.67 18.64
CA ILE A 459 39.06 -24.12 17.60
C ILE A 459 38.49 -25.32 16.83
N LEU A 460 37.92 -26.30 17.53
CA LEU A 460 37.31 -27.47 16.89
C LEU A 460 36.12 -27.08 15.98
N ILE A 461 35.27 -26.16 16.43
CA ILE A 461 34.14 -25.67 15.64
C ILE A 461 34.64 -24.89 14.42
N GLN A 462 35.63 -24.01 14.59
CA GLN A 462 36.23 -23.22 13.52
C GLN A 462 36.86 -24.12 12.45
N ILE A 463 37.66 -25.12 12.86
CA ILE A 463 38.27 -26.11 11.93
C ILE A 463 37.18 -26.90 11.20
N SER A 464 36.16 -27.37 11.92
CA SER A 464 35.06 -28.13 11.33
C SER A 464 34.25 -27.28 10.34
N CYS A 465 34.04 -26.00 10.66
CA CYS A 465 33.37 -25.02 9.80
C CYS A 465 34.17 -24.78 8.52
N TYR A 466 35.49 -24.58 8.65
CA TYR A 466 36.40 -24.44 7.51
C TYR A 466 36.32 -25.64 6.55
N ILE A 467 36.42 -26.86 7.09
CA ILE A 467 36.34 -28.10 6.30
C ILE A 467 34.98 -28.21 5.60
N PHE A 468 33.88 -27.87 6.30
CA PHE A 468 32.54 -27.93 5.73
C PHE A 468 32.37 -26.97 4.56
N PHE A 469 32.78 -25.70 4.70
CA PHE A 469 32.62 -24.70 3.65
C PHE A 469 33.57 -24.90 2.46
N LEU A 470 34.78 -25.43 2.69
CA LEU A 470 35.70 -25.81 1.60
C LEU A 470 35.13 -26.90 0.69
N ARG A 471 34.31 -27.80 1.22
CA ARG A 471 33.71 -28.90 0.46
C ARG A 471 32.43 -28.50 -0.27
N GLN A 472 31.98 -27.25 -0.17
CA GLN A 472 30.78 -26.81 -0.85
C GLN A 472 31.08 -26.45 -2.32
N PRO A 473 30.22 -26.87 -3.27
CA PRO A 473 30.40 -26.51 -4.67
C PRO A 473 30.22 -25.01 -4.92
N GLU A 474 29.40 -24.34 -4.10
CA GLU A 474 29.11 -22.91 -4.20
C GLU A 474 29.28 -22.24 -2.82
N PRO A 475 30.48 -21.77 -2.47
CA PRO A 475 30.71 -21.06 -1.22
C PRO A 475 30.05 -19.68 -1.27
N LEU A 476 28.94 -19.53 -0.55
CA LEU A 476 28.23 -18.25 -0.39
C LEU A 476 28.94 -17.28 0.57
N VAL A 477 29.94 -17.77 1.31
CA VAL A 477 30.60 -17.07 2.41
C VAL A 477 32.11 -17.29 2.29
N THR A 478 32.90 -16.23 2.44
CA THR A 478 34.37 -16.34 2.40
C THR A 478 34.92 -16.92 3.70
N PRO A 479 36.15 -17.49 3.69
CA PRO A 479 36.74 -18.03 4.90
C PRO A 479 36.85 -17.04 6.07
N LEU A 480 37.15 -15.78 5.74
CA LEU A 480 37.25 -14.69 6.71
C LEU A 480 35.89 -14.38 7.38
N MET A 481 34.80 -14.43 6.62
CA MET A 481 33.47 -14.06 7.11
C MET A 481 32.94 -15.04 8.16
N TRP A 482 33.12 -16.35 7.99
CA TRP A 482 32.68 -17.30 9.03
C TRP A 482 33.57 -17.24 10.27
N LEU A 483 34.88 -17.00 10.09
CA LEU A 483 35.81 -16.83 11.20
C LEU A 483 35.41 -15.62 12.04
N ALA A 484 35.16 -14.48 11.39
CA ALA A 484 34.68 -13.27 12.05
C ALA A 484 33.32 -13.50 12.73
N PHE A 485 32.36 -14.11 12.03
CA PHE A 485 31.02 -14.37 12.57
C PHE A 485 31.08 -15.25 13.83
N LEU A 486 31.72 -16.42 13.76
CA LEU A 486 31.81 -17.34 14.89
C LEU A 486 32.62 -16.75 16.05
N SER A 487 33.62 -15.91 15.78
CA SER A 487 34.39 -15.23 16.84
C SER A 487 33.63 -14.07 17.50
N LEU A 488 32.63 -13.48 16.83
CA LEU A 488 31.75 -12.46 17.41
C LEU A 488 30.59 -13.08 18.21
N VAL A 489 30.17 -14.28 17.83
CA VAL A 489 29.04 -15.00 18.46
C VAL A 489 29.48 -15.79 19.69
N LEU A 490 30.71 -16.29 19.73
CA LEU A 490 31.31 -17.04 20.84
C LEU A 490 32.15 -16.14 21.73
#